data_AF-A0A7L3URB3-F1
#
_entry.id   AF-A0A7L3URB3-F1
#
_cell.length_a   1.000
_cell.length_b   1.000
_cell.length_c   1.000
_cell.angle_alpha   90.00
_cell.angle_beta   90.00
_cell.angle_gamma   90.00
#
_symmetry.space_group_name_H-M   'P 1'
#
loop_
_entity.id
_entity.type
_entity.pdbx_description
1 polymer ?
#
loop_
_entity_poly.entity_id
_entity_poly.type
_entity_poly.pdbx_seq_one_letter_code
_entity_poly.pdbx_strand_id
1 'polypeptide(L)'
;CCVCGQSGATIMCSVPECDRWFHLPCAKEGGCVNLYVTPFSSFCPEHRPEQEVEVTPEPDTICSICLEPVEDRMTFTTLVCPMCKRAWFHRDCIQGQAMSAGLLCLKCPLCRDSETFLVDLFLLGIRIPFRLPTWEDNDAFAELGVRHGQCNARDCLYPGGREEAEEEGPWQLLLCSSCAAEGTHRRCSGLRNSTDRWECDTC
;
A
#
# COMPACT_ATOMS: atom_id res chain seq x y z
N CYS A 1 28.73 -20.29 -0.66
CA CYS A 1 27.86 -19.17 -0.28
C CYS A 1 28.59 -18.40 0.81
N CYS A 2 28.87 -17.11 0.63
CA CYS A 2 29.56 -16.30 1.63
C CYS A 2 28.73 -16.03 2.90
N VAL A 3 27.42 -16.32 2.86
CA VAL A 3 26.50 -16.15 4.00
C VAL A 3 26.39 -17.44 4.81
N CYS A 4 25.95 -18.55 4.20
CA CYS A 4 25.69 -19.81 4.92
C CYS A 4 26.83 -20.85 4.84
N GLY A 5 27.90 -20.58 4.08
CA GLY A 5 29.02 -21.51 3.89
C GLY A 5 28.77 -22.68 2.93
N GLN A 6 27.51 -22.96 2.54
CA GLN A 6 27.17 -24.10 1.68
C GLN A 6 27.48 -23.84 0.18
N SER A 7 27.67 -24.93 -0.58
CA SER A 7 27.89 -24.92 -2.04
C SER A 7 26.61 -24.60 -2.84
N GLY A 8 26.75 -24.37 -4.15
CA GLY A 8 25.61 -24.16 -5.06
C GLY A 8 25.03 -22.74 -5.07
N ALA A 9 25.77 -21.76 -4.55
CA ALA A 9 25.42 -20.35 -4.70
C ALA A 9 25.61 -19.91 -6.16
N THR A 10 24.62 -19.19 -6.72
CA THR A 10 24.59 -18.82 -8.14
C THR A 10 24.61 -17.30 -8.39
N ILE A 11 24.51 -16.49 -7.34
CA ILE A 11 24.58 -15.03 -7.45
C ILE A 11 25.99 -14.59 -7.06
N MET A 12 26.66 -13.87 -7.97
CA MET A 12 28.00 -13.33 -7.77
C MET A 12 27.94 -11.84 -7.49
N CYS A 13 28.85 -11.35 -6.65
CA CYS A 13 29.03 -9.91 -6.44
C CYS A 13 29.44 -9.21 -7.76
N SER A 14 28.83 -8.07 -8.07
CA SER A 14 29.08 -7.31 -9.30
C SER A 14 30.33 -6.42 -9.25
N VAL A 15 30.96 -6.30 -8.08
CA VAL A 15 32.20 -5.54 -7.91
C VAL A 15 33.39 -6.33 -8.50
N PRO A 16 34.21 -5.72 -9.38
CA PRO A 16 35.43 -6.35 -9.88
C PRO A 16 36.30 -6.87 -8.74
N GLU A 17 36.98 -8.00 -8.94
CA GLU A 17 37.87 -8.62 -7.94
C GLU A 17 37.15 -9.19 -6.69
N CYS A 18 35.83 -9.12 -6.63
CA CYS A 18 35.05 -9.77 -5.57
C CYS A 18 34.55 -11.16 -6.00
N ASP A 19 35.21 -12.21 -5.56
CA ASP A 19 34.83 -13.60 -5.85
C ASP A 19 33.75 -14.17 -4.91
N ARG A 20 32.93 -13.30 -4.30
CA ARG A 20 31.90 -13.74 -3.34
C ARG A 20 30.61 -14.13 -4.06
N TRP A 21 30.13 -15.31 -3.70
CA TRP A 21 28.87 -15.88 -4.20
C TRP A 21 27.89 -16.10 -3.05
N PHE A 22 26.61 -15.85 -3.28
CA PHE A 22 25.54 -16.11 -2.30
C PHE A 22 24.31 -16.75 -2.95
N HIS A 23 23.53 -17.48 -2.15
CA HIS A 23 22.21 -17.96 -2.60
C HIS A 23 21.20 -16.82 -2.55
N LEU A 24 20.18 -16.88 -3.42
CA LEU A 24 19.09 -15.91 -3.39
C LEU A 24 18.38 -15.83 -2.02
N PRO A 25 18.03 -16.95 -1.34
CA PRO A 25 17.40 -16.89 -0.02
C PRO A 25 18.33 -16.28 1.04
N CYS A 26 19.64 -16.57 0.95
CA CYS A 26 20.63 -16.03 1.87
C CYS A 26 20.88 -14.53 1.68
N ALA A 27 20.45 -13.92 0.57
CA ALA A 27 20.69 -12.50 0.31
C ALA A 27 20.05 -11.61 1.39
N LYS A 28 18.82 -11.95 1.80
CA LYS A 28 18.11 -11.19 2.84
C LYS A 28 18.82 -11.28 4.20
N GLU A 29 19.09 -12.50 4.65
CA GLU A 29 19.70 -12.76 5.97
C GLU A 29 21.15 -12.27 6.05
N GLY A 30 21.89 -12.37 4.94
CA GLY A 30 23.28 -11.97 4.87
C GLY A 30 23.50 -10.47 4.68
N GLY A 31 22.45 -9.67 4.47
CA GLY A 31 22.61 -8.26 4.14
C GLY A 31 23.15 -8.01 2.73
N CYS A 32 22.91 -8.91 1.78
CA CYS A 32 23.24 -8.69 0.38
C CYS A 32 22.16 -7.84 -0.30
N VAL A 33 22.54 -7.12 -1.36
CA VAL A 33 21.62 -6.29 -2.14
C VAL A 33 21.51 -6.82 -3.56
N ASN A 34 20.29 -7.05 -4.03
CA ASN A 34 20.00 -7.40 -5.42
C ASN A 34 19.24 -6.25 -6.08
N LEU A 35 19.76 -5.72 -7.17
CA LEU A 35 19.09 -4.71 -7.97
C LEU A 35 18.23 -5.40 -9.03
N TYR A 36 16.92 -5.21 -8.94
CA TYR A 36 15.92 -5.80 -9.84
C TYR A 36 15.68 -4.94 -11.10
N VAL A 37 16.73 -4.28 -11.60
CA VAL A 37 16.72 -3.43 -12.80
C VAL A 37 17.84 -3.85 -13.73
N THR A 38 17.59 -3.80 -15.05
CA THR A 38 18.59 -4.17 -16.05
C THR A 38 19.66 -3.08 -16.20
N PRO A 39 20.96 -3.43 -16.24
CA PRO A 39 21.51 -4.77 -16.06
C PRO A 39 21.44 -5.22 -14.59
N PHE A 40 20.95 -6.44 -14.37
CA PHE A 40 20.83 -7.00 -13.02
C PHE A 40 22.20 -7.02 -12.34
N SER A 41 22.28 -6.44 -11.16
CA SER A 41 23.49 -6.35 -10.37
C SER A 41 23.21 -6.82 -8.95
N SER A 42 24.21 -7.42 -8.33
CA SER A 42 24.06 -8.04 -7.01
C SER A 42 25.32 -7.80 -6.21
N PHE A 43 25.17 -7.46 -4.94
CA PHE A 43 26.27 -7.02 -4.09
C PHE A 43 26.32 -7.84 -2.81
N CYS A 44 27.51 -8.35 -2.49
CA CYS A 44 27.76 -9.04 -1.24
C CYS A 44 27.68 -8.07 -0.05
N PRO A 45 27.71 -8.56 1.20
CA PRO A 45 27.51 -7.70 2.37
C PRO A 45 28.59 -6.62 2.55
N GLU A 46 29.78 -6.81 2.00
CA GLU A 46 30.88 -5.83 2.04
C GLU A 46 30.81 -4.77 0.93
N HIS A 47 30.14 -5.09 -0.18
CA HIS A 47 30.09 -4.23 -1.36
C HIS A 47 28.68 -3.71 -1.64
N ARG A 48 27.75 -3.95 -0.73
CA ARG A 48 26.39 -3.46 -0.87
C ARG A 48 26.39 -1.93 -0.87
N PRO A 49 25.48 -1.29 -1.61
CA PRO A 49 25.22 0.13 -1.44
C PRO A 49 24.66 0.39 -0.05
N GLU A 50 25.05 1.52 0.53
CA GLU A 50 24.54 2.03 1.80
C GLU A 50 23.90 3.39 1.57
N GLN A 51 23.00 3.81 2.46
CA GLN A 51 22.38 5.12 2.34
C GLN A 51 23.37 6.22 2.67
N GLU A 52 23.64 7.09 1.69
CA GLU A 52 24.53 8.26 1.84
C GLU A 52 23.79 9.45 2.49
N VAL A 53 23.17 9.22 3.65
CA VAL A 53 22.42 10.23 4.39
C VAL A 53 22.98 10.36 5.80
N GLU A 54 23.64 11.48 6.10
CA GLU A 54 24.20 11.76 7.43
C GLU A 54 23.11 12.21 8.41
N VAL A 55 22.29 11.25 8.87
CA VAL A 55 21.24 11.49 9.88
C VAL A 55 21.20 10.31 10.84
N THR A 56 21.01 10.60 12.11
CA THR A 56 20.74 9.58 13.13
C THR A 56 19.30 9.71 13.61
N PRO A 57 18.62 8.59 13.87
CA PRO A 57 17.29 8.65 14.45
C PRO A 57 17.40 9.20 15.87
N GLU A 58 16.44 10.06 16.24
CA GLU A 58 16.29 10.51 17.62
C GLU A 58 15.88 9.31 18.51
N PRO A 59 16.12 9.37 19.83
CA PRO A 59 15.60 8.35 20.75
C PRO A 59 14.10 8.15 20.55
N ASP A 60 13.65 6.90 20.61
CA ASP A 60 12.25 6.51 20.42
C ASP A 60 11.68 6.81 19.01
N THR A 61 12.55 6.98 18.00
CA THR A 61 12.10 7.04 16.61
C THR A 61 11.37 5.74 16.25
N ILE A 62 10.18 5.90 15.66
CA ILE A 62 9.32 4.79 15.25
C ILE A 62 9.32 4.62 13.73
N CYS A 63 9.10 3.39 13.29
CA CYS A 63 8.85 3.09 11.89
C CYS A 63 7.49 3.69 11.48
N SER A 64 7.47 4.49 10.41
CA SER A 64 6.23 5.14 9.94
C SER A 64 5.21 4.18 9.30
N ILE A 65 5.48 2.86 9.27
CA ILE A 65 4.60 1.83 8.69
C ILE A 65 4.00 0.95 9.79
N CYS A 66 4.83 0.31 10.62
CA CYS A 66 4.34 -0.58 11.69
C CYS A 66 4.17 0.12 13.05
N LEU A 67 4.63 1.36 13.19
CA LEU A 67 4.60 2.15 14.43
C LEU A 67 5.43 1.57 15.59
N GLU A 68 6.30 0.60 15.31
CA GLU A 68 7.25 0.04 16.27
C GLU A 68 8.60 0.77 16.22
N PRO A 69 9.40 0.77 17.30
CA PRO A 69 10.72 1.39 17.34
C PRO A 69 11.67 0.87 16.26
N VAL A 70 12.45 1.77 15.67
CA VAL A 70 13.59 1.40 14.80
C VAL A 70 14.89 1.33 15.59
N GLU A 71 15.94 0.80 14.97
CA GLU A 71 17.28 0.83 15.57
C GLU A 71 17.78 2.28 15.74
N ASP A 72 18.70 2.48 16.68
CA ASP A 72 19.28 3.78 17.04
C ASP A 72 20.22 4.38 15.98
N ARG A 73 20.37 3.70 14.84
CA ARG A 73 21.25 4.08 13.74
C ARG A 73 20.73 3.55 12.41
N MET A 74 21.21 4.13 11.33
CA MET A 74 21.01 3.57 10.00
C MET A 74 21.82 2.29 9.84
N THR A 75 21.16 1.24 9.37
CA THR A 75 21.74 -0.09 9.15
C THR A 75 21.13 -0.71 7.90
N PHE A 76 21.54 -1.92 7.53
CA PHE A 76 20.87 -2.65 6.45
C PHE A 76 19.35 -2.83 6.71
N THR A 77 18.96 -2.98 7.97
CA THR A 77 17.59 -3.22 8.45
C THR A 77 16.82 -1.94 8.72
N THR A 78 17.48 -0.79 8.88
CA THR A 78 16.86 0.49 9.23
C THR A 78 17.16 1.56 8.19
N LEU A 79 16.13 2.03 7.49
CA LEU A 79 16.22 2.97 6.37
C LEU A 79 15.52 4.30 6.69
N VAL A 80 15.96 5.38 6.04
CA VAL A 80 15.37 6.72 6.15
C VAL A 80 14.93 7.25 4.78
N CYS A 81 13.90 8.08 4.72
CA CYS A 81 13.58 8.80 3.49
C CYS A 81 14.67 9.85 3.20
N PRO A 82 15.37 9.79 2.06
CA PRO A 82 16.48 10.71 1.75
C PRO A 82 16.02 12.16 1.58
N MET A 83 14.77 12.38 1.14
CA MET A 83 14.23 13.71 0.89
C MET A 83 13.89 14.45 2.20
N CYS A 84 13.09 13.83 3.07
CA CYS A 84 12.64 14.50 4.29
C CYS A 84 13.51 14.25 5.52
N LYS A 85 14.36 13.20 5.49
CA LYS A 85 15.27 12.83 6.59
C LYS A 85 14.60 12.58 7.94
N ARG A 86 13.27 12.38 7.91
CA ARG A 86 12.41 12.28 9.10
C ARG A 86 11.56 11.02 9.12
N ALA A 87 11.31 10.41 7.97
CA ALA A 87 10.55 9.17 7.87
C ALA A 87 11.51 7.99 7.96
N TRP A 88 11.33 7.16 8.98
CA TRP A 88 12.17 5.99 9.26
C TRP A 88 11.38 4.71 9.06
N PHE A 89 12.08 3.66 8.61
CA PHE A 89 11.45 2.40 8.23
C PHE A 89 12.33 1.20 8.59
N HIS A 90 11.71 0.13 9.09
CA HIS A 90 12.34 -1.19 8.94
C HIS A 90 12.34 -1.56 7.45
N ARG A 91 13.45 -2.14 6.99
CA ARG A 91 13.62 -2.62 5.62
C ARG A 91 12.50 -3.54 5.18
N ASP A 92 12.08 -4.45 6.06
CA ASP A 92 11.00 -5.40 5.80
C ASP A 92 9.63 -4.70 5.67
N CYS A 93 9.38 -3.69 6.50
CA CYS A 93 8.14 -2.91 6.44
C CYS A 93 8.05 -2.14 5.11
N ILE A 94 9.12 -1.44 4.70
CA ILE A 94 9.12 -0.72 3.42
C ILE A 94 9.11 -1.67 2.22
N GLN A 95 9.73 -2.85 2.34
CA GLN A 95 9.65 -3.90 1.32
C GLN A 95 8.21 -4.42 1.15
N GLY A 96 7.48 -4.61 2.25
CA GLY A 96 6.06 -4.98 2.23
C GLY A 96 5.19 -3.89 1.61
N GLN A 97 5.41 -2.63 2.00
CA GLN A 97 4.73 -1.47 1.43
C GLN A 97 4.99 -1.34 -0.08
N ALA A 98 6.25 -1.52 -0.51
CA ALA A 98 6.63 -1.49 -1.91
C ALA A 98 5.97 -2.59 -2.73
N MET A 99 5.94 -3.82 -2.20
CA MET A 99 5.26 -4.93 -2.86
C MET A 99 3.76 -4.70 -2.97
N SER A 100 3.15 -4.02 -1.99
CA SER A 100 1.71 -3.77 -1.95
C SER A 100 1.29 -2.59 -2.83
N ALA A 101 2.04 -1.49 -2.79
CA ALA A 101 1.73 -0.25 -3.51
C ALA A 101 2.18 -0.26 -4.98
N GLY A 102 3.26 -0.98 -5.31
CA GLY A 102 3.86 -0.93 -6.63
C GLY A 102 4.50 0.43 -6.96
N LEU A 103 5.12 0.52 -8.13
CA LEU A 103 5.89 1.70 -8.55
C LEU A 103 5.04 2.98 -8.61
N LEU A 104 3.78 2.86 -9.05
CA LEU A 104 2.94 4.02 -9.37
C LEU A 104 2.39 4.72 -8.13
N CYS A 105 2.29 4.02 -7.00
CA CYS A 105 1.65 4.54 -5.79
C CYS A 105 2.58 4.60 -4.57
N LEU A 106 3.79 4.05 -4.66
CA LEU A 106 4.76 4.11 -3.57
C LEU A 106 5.33 5.53 -3.44
N LYS A 107 5.10 6.14 -2.28
CA LYS A 107 5.58 7.48 -1.91
C LYS A 107 5.97 7.47 -0.44
N CYS A 108 6.81 8.41 -0.02
CA CYS A 108 7.10 8.61 1.39
C CYS A 108 5.80 8.99 2.14
N PRO A 109 5.40 8.28 3.20
CA PRO A 109 4.16 8.57 3.93
C PRO A 109 4.18 9.94 4.62
N LEU A 110 5.36 10.50 4.91
CA LEU A 110 5.48 11.82 5.56
C LEU A 110 5.52 12.99 4.56
N CYS A 111 6.48 13.00 3.63
CA CYS A 111 6.65 14.14 2.71
C CYS A 111 6.01 13.97 1.34
N ARG A 112 5.46 12.78 1.06
CA ARG A 112 4.87 12.40 -0.24
C ARG A 112 5.83 12.48 -1.43
N ASP A 113 7.12 12.62 -1.19
CA ASP A 113 8.13 12.49 -2.23
C ASP A 113 8.07 11.09 -2.84
N SER A 114 8.29 11.04 -4.15
CA SER A 114 8.28 9.80 -4.93
C SER A 114 9.57 9.62 -5.71
N GLU A 115 10.12 10.67 -6.32
CA GLU A 115 11.28 10.50 -7.20
C GLU A 115 12.53 10.09 -6.43
N THR A 116 12.99 10.93 -5.49
CA THR A 116 14.20 10.65 -4.71
C THR A 116 13.99 9.43 -3.83
N PHE A 117 12.82 9.30 -3.23
CA PHE A 117 12.43 8.17 -2.41
C PHE A 117 12.50 6.84 -3.18
N LEU A 118 11.91 6.75 -4.37
CA LEU A 118 11.89 5.51 -5.15
C LEU A 118 13.30 5.15 -5.63
N VAL A 119 14.05 6.10 -6.18
CA VAL A 119 15.41 5.86 -6.69
C VAL A 119 16.30 5.29 -5.58
N ASP A 120 16.25 5.88 -4.40
CA ASP A 120 17.06 5.43 -3.26
C ASP A 120 16.65 4.02 -2.80
N LEU A 121 15.35 3.76 -2.63
CA LEU A 121 14.87 2.41 -2.28
C LEU A 121 15.29 1.36 -3.31
N PHE A 122 15.24 1.70 -4.61
CA PHE A 122 15.71 0.81 -5.68
C PHE A 122 17.20 0.50 -5.56
N LEU A 123 18.03 1.52 -5.39
CA LEU A 123 19.49 1.36 -5.24
C LEU A 123 19.85 0.55 -4.00
N LEU A 124 19.05 0.65 -2.96
CA LEU A 124 19.21 -0.18 -1.76
C LEU A 124 18.72 -1.61 -1.95
N GLY A 125 18.10 -1.97 -3.08
CA GLY A 125 17.60 -3.31 -3.37
C GLY A 125 16.22 -3.61 -2.83
N ILE A 126 15.41 -2.59 -2.53
CA ILE A 126 13.98 -2.79 -2.26
C ILE A 126 13.29 -3.11 -3.57
N ARG A 127 12.63 -4.27 -3.62
CA ARG A 127 11.89 -4.71 -4.81
C ARG A 127 10.58 -3.94 -4.91
N ILE A 128 10.41 -3.18 -6.00
CA ILE A 128 9.19 -2.42 -6.29
C ILE A 128 8.63 -2.93 -7.63
N PRO A 129 7.49 -3.64 -7.64
CA PRO A 129 6.93 -4.18 -8.88
C PRO A 129 6.28 -3.09 -9.74
N PHE A 130 6.40 -3.24 -11.07
CA PHE A 130 5.69 -2.40 -12.03
C PHE A 130 4.26 -2.90 -12.24
N ARG A 131 3.37 -2.52 -11.31
CA ARG A 131 1.94 -2.89 -11.32
C ARG A 131 1.12 -1.91 -10.50
N LEU A 132 -0.20 -1.98 -10.66
CA LEU A 132 -1.15 -1.31 -9.78
C LEU A 132 -1.08 -1.88 -8.35
N PRO A 133 -1.50 -1.10 -7.34
CA PRO A 133 -1.52 -1.56 -5.99
C PRO A 133 -2.39 -2.80 -5.79
N THR A 134 -1.95 -3.70 -4.92
CA THR A 134 -2.71 -4.90 -4.53
C THR A 134 -4.10 -4.61 -3.98
N TRP A 135 -4.33 -3.45 -3.37
CA TRP A 135 -5.64 -3.10 -2.81
C TRP A 135 -6.69 -2.76 -3.89
N GLU A 136 -6.28 -2.54 -5.14
CA GLU A 136 -7.20 -2.41 -6.27
C GLU A 136 -7.67 -3.78 -6.79
N ASP A 137 -6.89 -4.84 -6.58
CA ASP A 137 -7.18 -6.20 -7.08
C ASP A 137 -8.03 -7.04 -6.11
N ASN A 138 -8.18 -6.62 -4.85
CA ASN A 138 -8.60 -7.52 -3.77
C ASN A 138 -9.99 -7.23 -3.19
N ASP A 139 -10.83 -6.47 -3.91
CA ASP A 139 -12.16 -6.06 -3.43
C ASP A 139 -12.16 -5.47 -2.00
N ALA A 140 -11.00 -5.00 -1.52
CA ALA A 140 -10.80 -4.56 -0.13
C ALA A 140 -11.64 -3.33 0.22
N PHE A 141 -12.14 -2.64 -0.81
CA PHE A 141 -13.07 -1.54 -0.72
C PHE A 141 -14.37 -1.82 -1.47
N ALA A 142 -14.64 -3.06 -1.89
CA ALA A 142 -15.90 -3.42 -2.53
C ALA A 142 -17.08 -3.13 -1.58
N GLU A 143 -16.91 -3.38 -0.28
CA GLU A 143 -17.89 -3.01 0.75
C GLU A 143 -18.14 -1.48 0.82
N LEU A 144 -17.11 -0.64 0.57
CA LEU A 144 -17.29 0.81 0.46
C LEU A 144 -17.99 1.22 -0.85
N GLY A 145 -17.95 0.37 -1.87
CA GLY A 145 -18.64 0.55 -3.14
C GLY A 145 -20.11 0.10 -3.12
N VAL A 146 -20.50 -0.76 -2.18
CA VAL A 146 -21.89 -1.18 -2.01
C VAL A 146 -22.68 -0.02 -1.40
N ARG A 147 -23.31 0.76 -2.27
CA ARG A 147 -24.34 1.70 -1.84
C ARG A 147 -25.50 0.91 -1.25
N HIS A 148 -26.08 1.43 -0.17
CA HIS A 148 -27.31 0.89 0.38
C HIS A 148 -28.35 0.76 -0.75
N GLY A 149 -28.92 -0.43 -0.91
CA GLY A 149 -29.72 -0.78 -2.09
C GLY A 149 -31.16 -1.17 -1.76
N GLN A 150 -31.59 -0.98 -0.50
CA GLN A 150 -32.87 -1.50 -0.03
C GLN A 150 -33.82 -0.39 0.42
N CYS A 151 -35.12 -0.58 0.18
CA CYS A 151 -36.16 0.29 0.71
C CYS A 151 -36.47 -0.02 2.19
N ASN A 152 -36.15 0.93 3.08
CA ASN A 152 -36.39 0.90 4.52
C ASN A 152 -37.78 1.40 4.94
N ALA A 153 -38.61 1.87 4.00
CA ALA A 153 -39.98 2.27 4.33
C ALA A 153 -40.73 1.13 5.02
N ARG A 154 -41.53 1.43 6.06
CA ARG A 154 -42.26 0.39 6.82
C ARG A 154 -43.05 -0.54 5.90
N ASP A 155 -43.80 0.05 4.97
CA ASP A 155 -44.53 -0.66 3.93
C ASP A 155 -43.91 -0.37 2.55
N CYS A 156 -43.19 -1.33 1.99
CA CYS A 156 -42.69 -1.23 0.62
C CYS A 156 -43.82 -1.59 -0.35
N LEU A 157 -44.12 -0.66 -1.27
CA LEU A 157 -45.19 -0.78 -2.25
C LEU A 157 -44.69 -1.30 -3.62
N TYR A 158 -43.39 -1.50 -3.78
CA TYR A 158 -42.80 -1.89 -5.06
C TYR A 158 -42.97 -3.41 -5.31
N PRO A 159 -43.58 -3.83 -6.44
CA PRO A 159 -43.80 -5.25 -6.73
C PRO A 159 -42.51 -6.07 -6.90
N GLY A 160 -41.41 -5.44 -7.33
CA GLY A 160 -40.07 -6.07 -7.42
C GLY A 160 -39.42 -6.33 -6.06
N GLY A 161 -40.06 -5.90 -4.97
CA GLY A 161 -39.53 -6.07 -3.62
C GLY A 161 -38.60 -4.94 -3.20
N ARG A 162 -38.01 -5.07 -2.01
CA ARG A 162 -37.27 -3.98 -1.38
C ARG A 162 -35.87 -3.75 -1.95
N GLU A 163 -35.30 -4.79 -2.57
CA GLU A 163 -33.93 -4.83 -3.08
C GLU A 163 -33.81 -4.38 -4.54
N GLU A 164 -34.94 -4.18 -5.21
CA GLU A 164 -35.00 -3.73 -6.59
C GLU A 164 -35.47 -2.28 -6.68
N ALA A 165 -35.03 -1.56 -7.72
CA ALA A 165 -35.44 -0.19 -8.00
C ALA A 165 -35.34 0.11 -9.49
N GLU A 166 -36.15 1.07 -9.96
CA GLU A 166 -36.02 1.62 -11.32
C GLU A 166 -34.89 2.67 -11.37
N GLU A 167 -34.23 2.84 -12.52
CA GLU A 167 -33.23 3.89 -12.70
C GLU A 167 -33.84 5.29 -12.53
N GLU A 168 -35.04 5.49 -13.04
CA GLU A 168 -35.82 6.73 -12.95
C GLU A 168 -37.31 6.43 -12.74
N GLY A 169 -38.04 7.39 -12.16
CA GLY A 169 -39.48 7.31 -11.99
C GLY A 169 -39.90 6.95 -10.56
N PRO A 170 -41.17 6.55 -10.36
CA PRO A 170 -41.78 6.41 -9.03
C PRO A 170 -41.15 5.35 -8.13
N TRP A 171 -40.43 4.39 -8.72
CA TRP A 171 -39.77 3.30 -8.02
C TRP A 171 -38.25 3.46 -8.00
N GLN A 172 -37.74 4.66 -8.30
CA GLN A 172 -36.35 5.01 -8.04
C GLN A 172 -36.10 5.02 -6.53
N LEU A 173 -35.00 4.39 -6.11
CA LEU A 173 -34.53 4.40 -4.74
C LEU A 173 -33.74 5.69 -4.46
N LEU A 174 -34.18 6.47 -3.48
CA LEU A 174 -33.45 7.62 -2.96
C LEU A 174 -32.78 7.24 -1.65
N LEU A 175 -31.51 7.60 -1.50
CA LEU A 175 -30.78 7.46 -0.24
C LEU A 175 -30.95 8.70 0.62
N CYS A 176 -30.95 8.51 1.94
CA CYS A 176 -30.97 9.62 2.88
C CYS A 176 -29.79 10.55 2.60
N SER A 177 -30.07 11.84 2.38
CA SER A 177 -29.03 12.81 2.02
C SER A 177 -28.01 13.08 3.13
N SER A 178 -28.31 12.66 4.37
CA SER A 178 -27.49 12.92 5.56
C SER A 178 -26.63 11.73 5.96
N CYS A 179 -27.16 10.50 5.94
CA CYS A 179 -26.42 9.30 6.37
C CYS A 179 -26.11 8.31 5.25
N ALA A 180 -26.85 8.34 4.13
CA ALA A 180 -26.83 7.34 3.06
C ALA A 180 -27.00 5.87 3.52
N ALA A 181 -27.35 5.63 4.79
CA ALA A 181 -27.50 4.32 5.41
C ALA A 181 -28.92 3.74 5.28
N GLU A 182 -29.90 4.61 4.98
CA GLU A 182 -31.26 4.20 4.64
C GLU A 182 -31.60 4.66 3.22
N GLY A 183 -32.55 3.94 2.61
CA GLY A 183 -33.10 4.22 1.30
C GLY A 183 -34.62 4.10 1.30
N THR A 184 -35.29 4.82 0.41
CA THR A 184 -36.72 4.66 0.17
C THR A 184 -37.05 4.77 -1.31
N HIS A 185 -38.01 3.99 -1.80
CA HIS A 185 -38.60 4.30 -3.10
C HIS A 185 -39.44 5.56 -2.96
N ARG A 186 -39.42 6.43 -3.98
CA ARG A 186 -40.18 7.69 -3.96
C ARG A 186 -41.63 7.49 -3.53
N ARG A 187 -42.31 6.49 -4.11
CA ARG A 187 -43.70 6.17 -3.76
C ARG A 187 -43.89 5.63 -2.34
N CYS A 188 -42.94 4.87 -1.81
CA CYS A 188 -43.03 4.32 -0.45
C CYS A 188 -43.00 5.43 0.61
N SER A 189 -42.36 6.56 0.33
CA SER A 189 -42.36 7.74 1.20
C SER A 189 -43.26 8.88 0.71
N GLY A 190 -44.17 8.63 -0.23
CA GLY A 190 -45.13 9.64 -0.71
C GLY A 190 -44.50 10.83 -1.44
N LEU A 191 -43.28 10.65 -1.97
CA LEU A 191 -42.52 11.69 -2.67
C LEU A 191 -43.01 11.88 -4.10
N ARG A 192 -42.81 13.09 -4.64
CA ARG A 192 -43.12 13.39 -6.05
C ARG A 192 -42.03 12.86 -6.97
N ASN A 193 -42.37 12.60 -8.24
CA ASN A 193 -41.41 12.19 -9.27
C ASN A 193 -40.34 13.27 -9.59
N SER A 194 -40.51 14.50 -9.11
CA SER A 194 -39.52 15.58 -9.22
C SER A 194 -38.58 15.70 -8.02
N THR A 195 -38.84 14.97 -6.92
CA THR A 195 -38.08 15.09 -5.67
C THR A 195 -36.78 14.29 -5.73
N ASP A 196 -35.62 14.94 -5.72
CA ASP A 196 -34.30 14.33 -5.80
C ASP A 196 -33.65 14.06 -4.43
N ARG A 197 -34.18 14.65 -3.36
CA ARG A 197 -33.66 14.54 -2.00
C ARG A 197 -34.70 13.96 -1.04
N TRP A 198 -34.21 13.10 -0.17
CA TRP A 198 -34.98 12.50 0.93
C TRP A 198 -34.06 12.38 2.16
N GLU A 199 -34.65 12.44 3.34
CA GLU A 199 -33.97 12.30 4.64
C GLU A 199 -34.79 11.32 5.49
N CYS A 200 -34.12 10.38 6.14
CA CYS A 200 -34.76 9.39 7.02
C CYS A 200 -35.09 9.98 8.39
N ASP A 201 -36.06 9.40 9.09
CA ASP A 201 -36.56 9.90 10.38
C ASP A 201 -35.52 9.90 11.51
N THR A 202 -34.41 9.17 11.36
CA THR A 202 -33.33 9.08 12.35
C THR A 202 -32.25 10.15 12.19
N CYS A 203 -32.28 10.94 11.12
CA CYS A 203 -31.39 12.08 10.88
C CYS A 203 -32.09 13.39 11.26
#